data_AF-A0A4P6XQH6-F1
#
_entry.id   AF-A0A4P6XQH6-F1
#
_cell.length_a   1.000
_cell.length_b   1.000
_cell.length_c   1.000
_cell.angle_alpha   90.00
_cell.angle_beta   90.00
_cell.angle_gamma   90.00
#
_symmetry.space_group_name_H-M   'P 1'
#
loop_
_entity.id
_entity.type
_entity.pdbx_description
1 polymer ?
#
loop_
_entity_poly.entity_id
_entity_poly.type
_entity_poly.pdbx_seq_one_letter_code
_entity_poly.pdbx_strand_id
1 'polypeptide(L)'
;MPVLANRIWSLTEDNEIATKQVWAILLKQFGYDLDNFTFGDLEKDVNFVASNSPITLPDLSPSSILSSLPPVSARTLDVFLALNGNADVLTGGLDDTVRVTQKESHPTLSKFKSPQLHQSFWGSMRNDSPDNELLRFVRARKFKPVPAVDMAAACMQWKSESHRVNKWVMEGDAPLAFSKEYPELMKAFEMGKVFFRGQDRHGGQICVIHVKDHFGSDCPEKDFEIFICLVIEYAKLTMRSYSKDIDGANILFDMSGFSLKNADLNAVRFLAKAFEANYPESLSCIWVHKAPWIFNAVWKIIKGWLDPVVASKIHFTKNTADLEKFVEAKNIPKDLGGLDFYVPQYVQPTAENTAVLPADENSAKLLAERKHLVGAFIDATIAWINAKTKEESTKLLKAKIQLGGELANNYVLLDPYIRSRGPYDRDGTLPKISI
;
A
#
# COMPACT_ATOMS: atom_id res chain seq x y z
N MET A 1 22.48 7.07 0.28
CA MET A 1 21.63 6.82 -0.90
C MET A 1 21.00 8.15 -1.31
N PRO A 2 20.85 8.46 -2.60
CA PRO A 2 20.14 9.67 -3.00
C PRO A 2 18.68 9.59 -2.53
N VAL A 3 18.14 10.71 -2.03
CA VAL A 3 16.73 10.82 -1.65
C VAL A 3 15.88 10.64 -2.90
N LEU A 4 14.90 9.76 -2.88
CA LEU A 4 13.94 9.63 -3.98
C LEU A 4 13.16 10.93 -4.09
N ALA A 5 13.14 11.48 -5.29
CA ALA A 5 12.31 12.64 -5.60
C ALA A 5 10.83 12.29 -5.40
N ASN A 6 10.00 13.31 -5.22
CA ASN A 6 8.53 13.16 -5.13
C ASN A 6 8.03 12.38 -3.91
N ARG A 7 8.82 12.35 -2.84
CA ARG A 7 8.37 11.97 -1.49
C ARG A 7 7.81 13.17 -0.79
N ILE A 8 7.00 12.97 0.25
CA ILE A 8 6.40 14.07 1.03
C ILE A 8 7.44 15.07 1.56
N TRP A 9 8.66 14.61 1.89
CA TRP A 9 9.79 15.45 2.31
C TRP A 9 10.60 16.04 1.15
N SER A 10 10.40 15.60 -0.10
CA SER A 10 11.18 16.01 -1.28
C SER A 10 10.32 16.51 -2.45
N LEU A 11 9.07 16.91 -2.19
CA LEU A 11 8.19 17.52 -3.21
C LEU A 11 8.74 18.89 -3.64
N THR A 12 8.72 19.19 -4.94
CA THR A 12 8.86 20.57 -5.41
C THR A 12 7.65 21.41 -4.95
N GLU A 13 7.74 22.74 -5.04
CA GLU A 13 6.63 23.62 -4.63
C GLU A 13 5.32 23.29 -5.36
N ASP A 14 5.37 23.14 -6.69
CA ASP A 14 4.20 22.78 -7.50
C ASP A 14 3.63 21.40 -7.11
N ASN A 15 4.50 20.43 -6.87
CA ASN A 15 4.10 19.07 -6.48
C ASN A 15 3.50 19.03 -5.07
N GLU A 16 3.97 19.90 -4.17
CA GLU A 16 3.39 20.10 -2.84
C GLU A 16 1.99 20.69 -2.95
N ILE A 17 1.81 21.74 -3.77
CA ILE A 17 0.50 22.36 -4.00
C ILE A 17 -0.48 21.33 -4.56
N ALA A 18 -0.08 20.57 -5.59
CA ALA A 18 -0.92 19.50 -6.12
C ALA A 18 -1.33 18.48 -5.05
N THR A 19 -0.42 18.14 -4.13
CA THR A 19 -0.69 17.22 -3.02
C THR A 19 -1.66 17.85 -2.01
N LYS A 20 -1.55 19.16 -1.71
CA LYS A 20 -2.51 19.89 -0.88
C LYS A 20 -3.92 19.86 -1.49
N GLN A 21 -4.02 20.09 -2.80
CA GLN A 21 -5.31 20.10 -3.50
C GLN A 21 -6.00 18.74 -3.42
N VAL A 22 -5.26 17.64 -3.62
CA VAL A 22 -5.79 16.28 -3.50
C VAL A 22 -6.31 16.01 -2.09
N TRP A 23 -5.53 16.33 -1.06
CA TRP A 23 -5.97 16.22 0.33
C TRP A 23 -7.19 17.07 0.62
N ALA A 24 -7.20 18.33 0.18
CA ALA A 24 -8.27 19.26 0.45
C ALA A 24 -9.58 18.81 -0.20
N ILE A 25 -9.55 18.32 -1.44
CA ILE A 25 -10.74 17.80 -2.13
C ILE A 25 -11.30 16.59 -1.38
N LEU A 26 -10.46 15.64 -0.96
CA LEU A 26 -10.92 14.47 -0.22
C LEU A 26 -11.45 14.83 1.17
N LEU A 27 -10.74 15.66 1.93
CA LEU A 27 -11.17 16.06 3.28
C LEU A 27 -12.47 16.87 3.23
N LYS A 28 -12.60 17.78 2.26
CA LYS A 28 -13.84 18.54 2.05
C LYS A 28 -14.99 17.62 1.64
N GLN A 29 -14.74 16.66 0.75
CA GLN A 29 -15.72 15.63 0.40
C GLN A 29 -16.19 14.86 1.64
N PHE A 30 -15.27 14.51 2.54
CA PHE A 30 -15.61 13.81 3.79
C PHE A 30 -16.31 14.72 4.83
N GLY A 31 -16.39 16.03 4.61
CA GLY A 31 -17.08 16.97 5.50
C GLY A 31 -16.21 17.56 6.61
N TYR A 32 -14.88 17.37 6.54
CA TYR A 32 -13.93 18.01 7.46
C TYR A 32 -13.88 19.53 7.26
N ASP A 33 -13.22 20.23 8.19
CA ASP A 33 -13.26 21.70 8.32
C ASP A 33 -12.50 22.44 7.22
N LEU A 34 -13.12 22.51 6.05
CA LEU A 34 -12.66 23.25 4.86
C LEU A 34 -13.81 24.09 4.27
N ASP A 35 -14.68 24.61 5.14
CA ASP A 35 -15.86 25.40 4.76
C ASP A 35 -15.49 26.75 4.13
N ASN A 36 -14.25 27.20 4.35
CA ASN A 36 -13.70 28.43 3.78
C ASN A 36 -13.33 28.32 2.29
N PHE A 37 -13.42 27.13 1.70
CA PHE A 37 -13.17 26.89 0.28
C PHE A 37 -14.40 26.32 -0.40
N THR A 38 -14.70 26.72 -1.63
CA THR A 38 -15.54 25.89 -2.52
C THR A 38 -14.69 24.82 -3.20
N PHE A 39 -15.29 23.75 -3.75
CA PHE A 39 -14.50 22.78 -4.53
C PHE A 39 -13.76 23.42 -5.71
N GLY A 40 -14.35 24.43 -6.36
CA GLY A 40 -13.70 25.18 -7.43
C GLY A 40 -12.51 26.03 -6.94
N ASP A 41 -12.48 26.42 -5.67
CA ASP A 41 -11.32 27.09 -5.08
C ASP A 41 -10.18 26.11 -4.78
N LEU A 42 -10.51 24.87 -4.42
CA LEU A 42 -9.51 23.83 -4.15
C LEU A 42 -8.74 23.40 -5.41
N GLU A 43 -9.28 23.64 -6.60
CA GLU A 43 -8.60 23.36 -7.88
C GLU A 43 -7.64 24.48 -8.33
N LYS A 44 -7.62 25.63 -7.62
CA LYS A 44 -6.78 26.78 -8.01
C LYS A 44 -5.50 26.83 -7.18
N ASP A 45 -4.36 26.65 -7.82
CA ASP A 45 -3.03 26.62 -7.18
C ASP A 45 -2.74 27.87 -6.33
N VAL A 46 -3.21 29.04 -6.79
CA VAL A 46 -3.03 30.35 -6.12
C VAL A 46 -3.60 30.41 -4.70
N ASN A 47 -4.48 29.48 -4.33
CA ASN A 47 -5.09 29.42 -3.01
C ASN A 47 -4.24 28.70 -1.97
N PHE A 48 -3.10 28.13 -2.38
CA PHE A 48 -2.23 27.34 -1.52
C PHE A 48 -0.82 27.94 -1.49
N VAL A 49 -0.16 27.81 -0.35
CA VAL A 49 1.23 28.22 -0.15
C VAL A 49 2.08 26.97 0.04
N ALA A 50 3.11 26.76 -0.77
CA ALA A 50 4.06 25.65 -0.58
C ALA A 50 4.98 25.88 0.64
N SER A 51 5.65 24.82 1.08
CA SER A 51 6.66 24.86 2.13
C SER A 51 8.06 25.18 1.56
N ASN A 52 9.04 25.37 2.44
CA ASN A 52 10.45 25.35 2.07
C ASN A 52 10.86 23.90 1.76
N SER A 53 11.36 23.68 0.54
CA SER A 53 11.73 22.37 0.00
C SER A 53 13.15 22.42 -0.62
N PRO A 54 13.93 21.31 -0.65
CA PRO A 54 13.60 20.00 -0.06
C PRO A 54 13.73 20.01 1.46
N ILE A 55 12.83 19.27 2.12
CA ILE A 55 13.02 18.88 3.52
C ILE A 55 13.96 17.67 3.51
N THR A 56 14.90 17.63 4.46
CA THR A 56 15.75 16.45 4.63
C THR A 56 14.88 15.23 4.95
N LEU A 57 15.29 14.05 4.45
CA LEU A 57 14.68 12.76 4.82
C LEU A 57 14.45 12.73 6.35
N PRO A 58 13.23 12.40 6.83
CA PRO A 58 12.90 12.58 8.23
C PRO A 58 13.69 11.60 9.10
N ASP A 59 14.42 12.15 10.07
CA ASP A 59 14.79 11.41 11.27
C ASP A 59 13.62 11.54 12.25
N LEU A 60 12.77 10.50 12.29
CA LEU A 60 11.58 10.53 13.14
C LEU A 60 12.00 10.69 14.60
N SER A 61 11.40 11.66 15.28
CA SER A 61 11.62 11.85 16.72
C SER A 61 11.27 10.55 17.47
N PRO A 62 12.12 10.11 18.42
CA PRO A 62 11.83 8.95 19.26
C PRO A 62 10.68 9.23 20.24
N SER A 63 10.37 10.51 20.48
CA SER A 63 9.25 10.94 21.32
C SER A 63 8.09 11.43 20.47
N SER A 64 6.87 11.04 20.85
CA SER A 64 5.65 11.50 20.18
C SER A 64 5.51 13.01 20.28
N ILE A 65 5.11 13.65 19.18
CA ILE A 65 4.83 15.09 19.16
C ILE A 65 3.40 15.45 19.57
N LEU A 66 2.53 14.48 19.88
CA LEU A 66 1.12 14.70 20.19
C LEU A 66 0.90 15.77 21.28
N SER A 67 1.70 15.73 22.35
CA SER A 67 1.58 16.69 23.47
C SER A 67 1.99 18.12 23.11
N SER A 68 2.74 18.30 22.01
CA SER A 68 3.17 19.59 21.50
C SER A 68 2.20 20.22 20.49
N LEU A 69 1.19 19.46 20.06
CA LEU A 69 0.16 19.91 19.13
C LEU A 69 -1.09 20.38 19.87
N PRO A 70 -1.93 21.22 19.23
CA PRO A 70 -3.25 21.52 19.76
C PRO A 70 -4.07 20.23 19.97
N PRO A 71 -5.01 20.22 20.94
CA PRO A 71 -5.96 19.13 21.07
C PRO A 71 -6.74 18.91 19.76
N VAL A 72 -7.03 17.65 19.44
CA VAL A 72 -7.83 17.29 18.26
C VAL A 72 -9.18 17.99 18.33
N SER A 73 -9.59 18.61 17.22
CA SER A 73 -10.83 19.35 17.12
C SER A 73 -12.04 18.43 17.30
N ALA A 74 -13.06 18.92 18.01
CA ALA A 74 -14.30 18.17 18.22
C ALA A 74 -14.96 17.81 16.87
N ARG A 75 -14.95 18.74 15.90
CA ARG A 75 -15.47 18.52 14.55
C ARG A 75 -14.75 17.37 13.83
N THR A 76 -13.42 17.28 13.92
CA THR A 76 -12.67 16.17 13.30
C THR A 76 -13.05 14.83 13.91
N LEU A 77 -13.21 14.76 15.23
CA LEU A 77 -13.66 13.54 15.90
C LEU A 77 -15.10 13.16 15.50
N ASP A 78 -16.02 14.12 15.49
CA ASP A 78 -17.43 13.90 15.14
C ASP A 78 -17.57 13.41 13.69
N VAL A 79 -16.88 14.05 12.74
CA VAL A 79 -16.88 13.63 11.33
C VAL A 79 -16.26 12.24 11.17
N PHE A 80 -15.13 11.97 11.83
CA PHE A 80 -14.48 10.66 11.77
C PHE A 80 -15.38 9.54 12.31
N LEU A 81 -16.07 9.78 13.44
CA LEU A 81 -17.00 8.81 14.02
C LEU A 81 -18.24 8.63 13.12
N ALA A 82 -18.79 9.71 12.59
CA ALA A 82 -19.98 9.66 11.72
C ALA A 82 -19.73 8.88 10.41
N LEU A 83 -18.54 9.00 9.82
CA LEU A 83 -18.18 8.29 8.59
C LEU A 83 -17.86 6.80 8.82
N ASN A 84 -17.37 6.44 10.01
CA ASN A 84 -17.07 5.05 10.33
C ASN A 84 -18.27 4.28 10.89
N GLY A 85 -19.19 4.93 11.61
CA GLY A 85 -20.31 4.21 12.25
C GLY A 85 -19.80 3.06 13.13
N ASN A 86 -20.23 1.84 12.83
CA ASN A 86 -19.76 0.62 13.52
C ASN A 86 -18.62 -0.11 12.79
N ALA A 87 -18.00 0.51 11.78
CA ALA A 87 -16.91 -0.11 11.03
C ALA A 87 -15.70 -0.35 11.93
N ASP A 88 -15.18 -1.59 11.93
CA ASP A 88 -13.86 -1.90 12.46
C ASP A 88 -12.83 -1.86 11.33
N VAL A 89 -12.48 -0.65 10.92
CA VAL A 89 -11.58 -0.43 9.77
C VAL A 89 -10.18 -1.00 10.00
N LEU A 90 -9.75 -1.20 11.26
CA LEU A 90 -8.44 -1.75 11.58
C LEU A 90 -8.36 -3.24 11.23
N THR A 91 -9.47 -3.97 11.32
CA THR A 91 -9.56 -5.40 10.96
C THR A 91 -10.23 -5.64 9.60
N GLY A 92 -10.45 -4.57 8.82
CA GLY A 92 -11.10 -4.63 7.49
C GLY A 92 -12.63 -4.77 7.54
N GLY A 93 -13.24 -4.54 8.70
CA GLY A 93 -14.66 -4.35 8.88
C GLY A 93 -15.13 -3.03 8.26
N LEU A 94 -16.24 -3.08 7.53
CA LEU A 94 -16.88 -1.92 6.92
C LEU A 94 -18.33 -1.83 7.44
N ASP A 95 -18.87 -0.62 7.51
CA ASP A 95 -20.27 -0.37 7.81
C ASP A 95 -20.93 0.29 6.58
N ASP A 96 -21.47 -0.56 5.72
CA ASP A 96 -22.17 -0.16 4.49
C ASP A 96 -23.56 0.45 4.76
N THR A 97 -24.00 0.52 6.02
CA THR A 97 -25.28 1.14 6.40
C THR A 97 -25.15 2.63 6.67
N VAL A 98 -23.93 3.12 6.91
CA VAL A 98 -23.66 4.54 7.17
C VAL A 98 -24.12 5.40 5.99
N ARG A 99 -24.94 6.41 6.29
CA ARG A 99 -25.39 7.44 5.34
C ARG A 99 -25.07 8.79 5.96
N VAL A 100 -24.27 9.58 5.26
CA VAL A 100 -23.96 10.96 5.64
C VAL A 100 -24.48 11.87 4.54
N THR A 101 -25.32 12.84 4.91
CA THR A 101 -25.81 13.86 3.99
C THR A 101 -24.70 14.85 3.70
N GLN A 102 -24.31 14.95 2.43
CA GLN A 102 -23.33 15.91 1.98
C GLN A 102 -24.03 17.20 1.54
N LYS A 103 -23.61 18.34 2.10
CA LYS A 103 -24.12 19.65 1.68
C LYS A 103 -23.68 20.00 0.26
N GLU A 104 -22.50 19.54 -0.11
CA GLU A 104 -21.85 19.75 -1.41
C GLU A 104 -21.00 18.52 -1.72
N SER A 105 -20.72 18.30 -3.01
CA SER A 105 -19.92 17.16 -3.47
C SER A 105 -19.11 17.57 -4.68
N HIS A 106 -17.86 17.14 -4.76
CA HIS A 106 -17.04 17.37 -5.93
C HIS A 106 -17.62 16.59 -7.12
N PRO A 107 -17.72 17.16 -8.34
CA PRO A 107 -18.32 16.46 -9.49
C PRO A 107 -17.76 15.05 -9.72
N THR A 108 -16.44 14.91 -9.70
CA THR A 108 -15.72 13.62 -9.82
C THR A 108 -16.07 12.62 -8.71
N LEU A 109 -16.39 13.10 -7.51
CA LEU A 109 -16.64 12.26 -6.33
C LEU A 109 -18.13 11.96 -6.10
N SER A 110 -19.02 12.65 -6.80
CA SER A 110 -20.49 12.51 -6.65
C SER A 110 -21.03 11.10 -6.88
N LYS A 111 -20.31 10.27 -7.64
CA LYS A 111 -20.64 8.87 -7.91
C LYS A 111 -20.26 7.90 -6.78
N PHE A 112 -19.47 8.33 -5.80
CA PHE A 112 -18.96 7.47 -4.72
C PHE A 112 -19.63 7.77 -3.37
N LYS A 113 -19.71 6.76 -2.50
CA LYS A 113 -20.18 6.92 -1.13
C LYS A 113 -19.04 7.33 -0.23
N SER A 114 -19.13 8.53 0.36
CA SER A 114 -18.04 9.07 1.17
C SER A 114 -17.70 8.29 2.44
N PRO A 115 -18.67 7.73 3.20
CA PRO A 115 -18.35 6.81 4.31
C PRO A 115 -17.49 5.63 3.87
N GLN A 116 -17.83 5.03 2.73
CA GLN A 116 -17.12 3.88 2.19
C GLN A 116 -15.70 4.21 1.73
N LEU A 117 -15.52 5.33 1.00
CA LEU A 117 -14.19 5.80 0.62
C LEU A 117 -13.32 6.08 1.85
N HIS A 118 -13.90 6.74 2.86
CA HIS A 118 -13.22 7.07 4.11
C HIS A 118 -12.78 5.80 4.87
N GLN A 119 -13.71 4.87 5.11
CA GLN A 119 -13.41 3.59 5.77
C GLN A 119 -12.34 2.80 5.01
N SER A 120 -12.43 2.75 3.67
CA SER A 120 -11.46 2.07 2.81
C SER A 120 -10.07 2.71 2.87
N PHE A 121 -9.98 4.05 2.88
CA PHE A 121 -8.73 4.77 3.01
C PHE A 121 -8.09 4.51 4.38
N TRP A 122 -8.81 4.75 5.47
CA TRP A 122 -8.25 4.61 6.82
C TRP A 122 -7.93 3.14 7.18
N GLY A 123 -8.68 2.18 6.65
CA GLY A 123 -8.39 0.74 6.80
C GLY A 123 -7.25 0.23 5.93
N SER A 124 -6.86 0.96 4.89
CA SER A 124 -5.71 0.59 4.05
C SER A 124 -4.35 0.92 4.70
N MET A 125 -4.35 1.88 5.64
CA MET A 125 -3.15 2.42 6.27
C MET A 125 -2.67 1.49 7.37
N ARG A 126 -1.72 0.64 6.97
CA ARG A 126 -1.03 -0.29 7.84
C ARG A 126 0.27 0.34 8.32
N ASN A 127 1.41 -0.22 7.94
CA ASN A 127 2.76 0.29 8.24
C ASN A 127 3.21 1.42 7.29
N ASP A 128 2.28 2.15 6.68
CA ASP A 128 2.57 3.27 5.76
C ASP A 128 1.89 4.54 6.28
N SER A 129 2.35 5.71 5.83
CA SER A 129 1.75 6.99 6.20
C SER A 129 0.56 7.35 5.31
N PRO A 130 -0.42 8.13 5.80
CA PRO A 130 -1.51 8.61 4.97
C PRO A 130 -1.05 9.42 3.76
N ASP A 131 -0.01 10.25 3.92
CA ASP A 131 0.56 11.05 2.84
C ASP A 131 1.14 10.16 1.73
N ASN A 132 1.86 9.10 2.09
CA ASN A 132 2.48 8.22 1.09
C ASN A 132 1.43 7.41 0.31
N GLU A 133 0.40 6.89 0.98
CA GLU A 133 -0.68 6.13 0.31
C GLU A 133 -1.38 7.01 -0.74
N LEU A 134 -1.65 8.30 -0.45
CA LEU A 134 -2.20 9.21 -1.46
C LEU A 134 -1.17 9.61 -2.53
N LEU A 135 0.07 9.90 -2.14
CA LEU A 135 1.11 10.34 -3.08
C LEU A 135 1.39 9.32 -4.18
N ARG A 136 1.15 8.02 -3.95
CA ARG A 136 1.19 6.98 -5.00
C ARG A 136 0.27 7.34 -6.18
N PHE A 137 -0.96 7.77 -5.90
CA PHE A 137 -1.93 8.20 -6.92
C PHE A 137 -1.55 9.56 -7.53
N VAL A 138 -1.08 10.49 -6.71
CA VAL A 138 -0.63 11.82 -7.17
C VAL A 138 0.52 11.69 -8.17
N ARG A 139 1.53 10.88 -7.87
CA ARG A 139 2.65 10.58 -8.77
C ARG A 139 2.19 9.87 -10.04
N ALA A 140 1.35 8.84 -9.92
CA ALA A 140 0.81 8.11 -11.07
C ALA A 140 -0.03 8.98 -12.02
N ARG A 141 -0.56 10.11 -11.52
CA ARG A 141 -1.27 11.11 -12.32
C ARG A 141 -0.46 12.38 -12.58
N LYS A 142 0.86 12.31 -12.41
CA LYS A 142 1.82 13.38 -12.73
C LYS A 142 1.42 14.69 -12.06
N PHE A 143 1.04 14.62 -10.78
CA PHE A 143 0.64 15.77 -9.97
C PHE A 143 -0.57 16.55 -10.51
N LYS A 144 -1.45 15.90 -11.26
CA LYS A 144 -2.76 16.47 -11.64
C LYS A 144 -3.79 16.14 -10.55
N PRO A 145 -4.31 17.13 -9.80
CA PRO A 145 -5.12 16.87 -8.61
C PRO A 145 -6.40 16.09 -8.88
N VAL A 146 -7.26 16.58 -9.77
CA VAL A 146 -8.57 15.95 -10.04
C VAL A 146 -8.42 14.52 -10.59
N PRO A 147 -7.52 14.24 -11.56
CA PRO A 147 -7.24 12.87 -11.99
C PRO A 147 -6.68 11.96 -10.88
N ALA A 148 -5.86 12.49 -9.97
CA ALA A 148 -5.35 11.73 -8.83
C ALA A 148 -6.48 11.38 -7.85
N VAL A 149 -7.38 12.32 -7.57
CA VAL A 149 -8.57 12.12 -6.73
C VAL A 149 -9.50 11.05 -7.33
N ASP A 150 -9.80 11.11 -8.64
CA ASP A 150 -10.65 10.11 -9.30
C ASP A 150 -10.06 8.70 -9.18
N MET A 151 -8.75 8.57 -9.44
CA MET A 151 -8.04 7.29 -9.37
C MET A 151 -8.01 6.74 -7.94
N ALA A 152 -7.71 7.59 -6.95
CA ALA A 152 -7.68 7.19 -5.55
C ALA A 152 -9.07 6.74 -5.07
N ALA A 153 -10.13 7.48 -5.41
CA ALA A 153 -11.49 7.11 -5.07
C ALA A 153 -11.96 5.82 -5.75
N ALA A 154 -11.61 5.60 -7.02
CA ALA A 154 -11.88 4.35 -7.72
C ALA A 154 -11.19 3.15 -7.05
N CYS A 155 -9.93 3.31 -6.64
CA CYS A 155 -9.22 2.27 -5.88
C CYS A 155 -9.86 2.02 -4.51
N MET A 156 -10.23 3.07 -3.77
CA MET A 156 -10.93 2.92 -2.48
C MET A 156 -12.27 2.18 -2.63
N GLN A 157 -13.04 2.47 -3.68
CA GLN A 157 -14.26 1.72 -4.01
C GLN A 157 -13.95 0.26 -4.36
N TRP A 158 -12.94 0.02 -5.20
CA TRP A 158 -12.51 -1.33 -5.56
C TRP A 158 -12.15 -2.17 -4.32
N LYS A 159 -11.41 -1.58 -3.37
CA LYS A 159 -11.02 -2.21 -2.10
C LYS A 159 -12.19 -2.46 -1.12
N SER A 160 -13.32 -1.78 -1.30
CA SER A 160 -14.48 -1.89 -0.40
C SER A 160 -15.63 -2.70 -0.99
N GLU A 161 -15.73 -2.80 -2.32
CA GLU A 161 -16.80 -3.55 -3.00
C GLU A 161 -16.29 -4.80 -3.70
N SER A 162 -15.38 -4.62 -4.65
CA SER A 162 -15.00 -5.68 -5.58
C SER A 162 -14.02 -6.66 -4.95
N HIS A 163 -13.02 -6.14 -4.24
CA HIS A 163 -11.93 -6.91 -3.67
C HIS A 163 -11.66 -6.42 -2.27
N ARG A 164 -12.15 -7.14 -1.25
CA ARG A 164 -12.03 -6.73 0.17
C ARG A 164 -10.62 -6.97 0.72
N VAL A 165 -9.60 -6.39 0.06
CA VAL A 165 -8.18 -6.61 0.34
C VAL A 165 -7.80 -6.26 1.77
N ASN A 166 -8.43 -5.21 2.35
CA ASN A 166 -8.21 -4.82 3.73
C ASN A 166 -8.70 -5.91 4.71
N LYS A 167 -9.78 -6.63 4.39
CA LYS A 167 -10.23 -7.77 5.20
C LYS A 167 -9.30 -8.98 4.99
N TRP A 168 -9.02 -9.30 3.73
CA TRP A 168 -8.20 -10.47 3.39
C TRP A 168 -6.81 -10.41 4.02
N VAL A 169 -6.11 -9.28 3.98
CA VAL A 169 -4.78 -9.17 4.60
C VAL A 169 -4.85 -9.29 6.12
N MET A 170 -5.93 -8.83 6.75
CA MET A 170 -6.12 -8.88 8.20
C MET A 170 -6.40 -10.29 8.70
N GLU A 171 -7.10 -11.10 7.90
CA GLU A 171 -7.40 -12.50 8.22
C GLU A 171 -6.32 -13.48 7.73
N GLY A 172 -5.56 -13.08 6.71
CA GLY A 172 -4.56 -13.90 6.05
C GLY A 172 -5.14 -15.12 5.35
N ASP A 173 -4.39 -16.22 5.36
CA ASP A 173 -4.76 -17.49 4.73
C ASP A 173 -5.52 -18.44 5.66
N ALA A 174 -5.72 -18.07 6.93
CA ALA A 174 -6.39 -18.91 7.92
C ALA A 174 -7.87 -19.22 7.56
N PRO A 175 -8.72 -18.24 7.18
CA PRO A 175 -10.10 -18.54 6.79
C PRO A 175 -10.17 -19.44 5.55
N LEU A 176 -9.26 -19.23 4.59
CA LEU A 176 -9.18 -20.02 3.36
C LEU A 176 -8.89 -21.50 3.67
N ALA A 177 -7.99 -21.75 4.62
CA ALA A 177 -7.63 -23.10 5.04
C ALA A 177 -8.73 -23.77 5.89
N PHE A 178 -9.32 -23.03 6.82
CA PHE A 178 -10.28 -23.59 7.78
C PHE A 178 -11.68 -23.77 7.20
N SER A 179 -12.13 -22.89 6.29
CA SER A 179 -13.46 -23.01 5.67
C SER A 179 -13.52 -24.16 4.66
N LYS A 180 -12.38 -24.49 4.03
CA LYS A 180 -12.26 -25.42 2.90
C LYS A 180 -13.10 -25.01 1.67
N GLU A 181 -13.54 -23.76 1.61
CA GLU A 181 -14.32 -23.21 0.49
C GLU A 181 -13.44 -22.97 -0.75
N TYR A 182 -12.13 -22.76 -0.55
CA TYR A 182 -11.17 -22.44 -1.62
C TYR A 182 -9.98 -23.43 -1.67
N PRO A 183 -10.22 -24.75 -1.91
CA PRO A 183 -9.16 -25.76 -1.84
C PRO A 183 -8.07 -25.57 -2.90
N GLU A 184 -8.42 -25.10 -4.09
CA GLU A 184 -7.47 -24.79 -5.18
C GLU A 184 -6.58 -23.59 -4.84
N LEU A 185 -7.15 -22.57 -4.20
CA LEU A 185 -6.42 -21.40 -3.73
C LEU A 185 -5.42 -21.78 -2.63
N MET A 186 -5.84 -22.63 -1.69
CA MET A 186 -4.95 -23.18 -0.66
C MET A 186 -3.80 -23.99 -1.26
N LYS A 187 -4.11 -24.84 -2.25
CA LYS A 187 -3.07 -25.55 -3.01
C LYS A 187 -2.08 -24.57 -3.66
N ALA A 188 -2.51 -23.41 -4.14
CA ALA A 188 -1.61 -22.40 -4.69
C ALA A 188 -0.60 -21.86 -3.68
N PHE A 189 -0.98 -21.71 -2.40
CA PHE A 189 -0.05 -21.40 -1.31
C PHE A 189 0.90 -22.58 -1.02
N GLU A 190 0.37 -23.79 -0.92
CA GLU A 190 1.13 -25.01 -0.61
C GLU A 190 2.23 -25.33 -1.63
N MET A 191 2.01 -25.00 -2.90
CA MET A 191 2.98 -25.20 -3.97
C MET A 191 4.28 -24.40 -3.77
N GLY A 192 4.29 -23.37 -2.92
CA GLY A 192 5.49 -22.56 -2.65
C GLY A 192 6.03 -21.83 -3.89
N LYS A 193 5.21 -21.69 -4.95
CA LYS A 193 5.62 -21.11 -6.25
C LYS A 193 5.82 -19.59 -6.20
N VAL A 194 5.35 -18.93 -5.15
CA VAL A 194 5.52 -17.50 -4.87
C VAL A 194 6.02 -17.32 -3.45
N PHE A 195 7.17 -16.66 -3.29
CA PHE A 195 7.77 -16.42 -1.98
C PHE A 195 8.58 -15.12 -1.97
N PHE A 196 8.82 -14.57 -0.79
CA PHE A 196 9.64 -13.38 -0.61
C PHE A 196 11.04 -13.78 -0.18
N ARG A 197 12.05 -13.31 -0.91
CA ARG A 197 13.43 -13.56 -0.51
C ARG A 197 14.40 -12.54 -1.06
N GLY A 198 15.24 -12.00 -0.18
CA GLY A 198 16.25 -11.02 -0.54
C GLY A 198 15.68 -9.64 -0.84
N GLN A 199 16.57 -8.69 -1.05
CA GLN A 199 16.26 -7.30 -1.40
C GLN A 199 17.11 -6.88 -2.60
N ASP A 200 16.61 -5.94 -3.39
CA ASP A 200 17.42 -5.26 -4.40
C ASP A 200 18.49 -4.36 -3.76
N ARG A 201 19.33 -3.75 -4.58
CA ARG A 201 20.38 -2.82 -4.14
C ARG A 201 19.85 -1.54 -3.48
N HIS A 202 18.54 -1.29 -3.55
CA HIS A 202 17.84 -0.15 -2.95
C HIS A 202 17.02 -0.53 -1.70
N GLY A 203 17.04 -1.82 -1.30
CA GLY A 203 16.30 -2.33 -0.14
C GLY A 203 14.89 -2.83 -0.44
N GLY A 204 14.42 -2.75 -1.69
CA GLY A 204 13.11 -3.23 -2.11
C GLY A 204 13.02 -4.75 -2.05
N GLN A 205 12.02 -5.27 -1.34
CA GLN A 205 11.76 -6.71 -1.19
C GLN A 205 11.56 -7.38 -2.56
N ILE A 206 12.12 -8.58 -2.74
CA ILE A 206 11.93 -9.37 -3.97
C ILE A 206 10.87 -10.46 -3.72
N CYS A 207 9.85 -10.45 -4.58
CA CYS A 207 8.88 -11.52 -4.76
C CYS A 207 9.36 -12.44 -5.89
N VAL A 208 9.74 -13.66 -5.55
CA VAL A 208 10.20 -14.66 -6.52
C VAL A 208 9.02 -15.53 -6.93
N ILE A 209 8.85 -15.72 -8.24
CA ILE A 209 7.80 -16.53 -8.82
C ILE A 209 8.44 -17.58 -9.74
N HIS A 210 8.35 -18.86 -9.36
CA HIS A 210 8.75 -19.96 -10.23
C HIS A 210 7.62 -20.28 -11.22
N VAL A 211 7.76 -19.79 -12.45
CA VAL A 211 6.66 -19.85 -13.43
C VAL A 211 6.40 -21.29 -13.89
N LYS A 212 7.41 -22.17 -13.90
CA LYS A 212 7.26 -23.60 -14.23
C LYS A 212 6.24 -24.35 -13.35
N ASP A 213 6.02 -23.87 -12.13
CA ASP A 213 5.13 -24.48 -11.13
C ASP A 213 3.74 -23.84 -11.15
N HIS A 214 3.49 -22.87 -12.04
CA HIS A 214 2.20 -22.21 -12.16
C HIS A 214 1.43 -22.73 -13.39
N PHE A 215 0.19 -23.14 -13.18
CA PHE A 215 -0.76 -23.50 -14.24
C PHE A 215 -2.08 -22.79 -13.98
N GLY A 216 -2.55 -21.96 -14.93
CA GLY A 216 -3.78 -21.18 -14.75
C GLY A 216 -5.05 -22.03 -14.61
N SER A 217 -5.01 -23.30 -15.00
CA SER A 217 -6.11 -24.26 -14.79
C SER A 217 -6.20 -24.79 -13.36
N ASP A 218 -5.19 -24.57 -12.52
CA ASP A 218 -5.14 -25.14 -11.17
C ASP A 218 -6.05 -24.41 -10.17
N CYS A 219 -6.45 -23.17 -10.46
CA CYS A 219 -7.25 -22.34 -9.58
C CYS A 219 -8.20 -21.45 -10.40
N PRO A 220 -9.49 -21.34 -10.05
CA PRO A 220 -10.40 -20.42 -10.72
C PRO A 220 -9.86 -18.98 -10.71
N GLU A 221 -10.03 -18.27 -11.82
CA GLU A 221 -9.48 -16.92 -12.01
C GLU A 221 -9.83 -15.97 -10.85
N LYS A 222 -11.10 -15.92 -10.45
CA LYS A 222 -11.57 -15.05 -9.36
C LYS A 222 -10.93 -15.36 -8.02
N ASP A 223 -10.67 -16.63 -7.73
CA ASP A 223 -10.05 -17.05 -6.48
C ASP A 223 -8.55 -16.75 -6.52
N PHE A 224 -7.91 -16.93 -7.68
CA PHE A 224 -6.50 -16.60 -7.86
C PHE A 224 -6.24 -15.09 -7.80
N GLU A 225 -7.20 -14.23 -8.15
CA GLU A 225 -7.10 -12.79 -7.90
C GLU A 225 -6.94 -12.47 -6.40
N ILE A 226 -7.58 -13.24 -5.51
CA ILE A 226 -7.41 -13.10 -4.05
C ILE A 226 -5.96 -13.40 -3.67
N PHE A 227 -5.36 -14.47 -4.23
CA PHE A 227 -3.95 -14.81 -4.03
C PHE A 227 -3.04 -13.65 -4.43
N ILE A 228 -3.24 -13.09 -5.63
CA ILE A 228 -2.43 -12.00 -6.17
C ILE A 228 -2.53 -10.78 -5.26
N CYS A 229 -3.74 -10.38 -4.86
CA CYS A 229 -3.96 -9.28 -3.93
C CYS A 229 -3.25 -9.51 -2.60
N LEU A 230 -3.42 -10.70 -1.98
CA LEU A 230 -2.75 -11.04 -0.73
C LEU A 230 -1.23 -10.93 -0.84
N VAL A 231 -0.63 -11.47 -1.92
CA VAL A 231 0.82 -11.35 -2.15
C VAL A 231 1.25 -9.89 -2.26
N ILE A 232 0.54 -9.05 -3.01
CA ILE A 232 0.85 -7.61 -3.10
C ILE A 232 0.75 -6.96 -1.71
N GLU A 233 -0.28 -7.29 -0.94
CA GLU A 233 -0.50 -6.72 0.38
C GLU A 233 0.54 -7.15 1.40
N TYR A 234 0.98 -8.42 1.35
CA TYR A 234 2.09 -8.89 2.16
C TYR A 234 3.42 -8.24 1.76
N ALA A 235 3.66 -8.02 0.46
CA ALA A 235 4.83 -7.27 0.01
C ALA A 235 4.83 -5.85 0.61
N LYS A 236 3.67 -5.17 0.67
CA LYS A 236 3.55 -3.88 1.36
C LYS A 236 3.89 -3.95 2.85
N LEU A 237 3.50 -5.02 3.54
CA LEU A 237 3.83 -5.25 4.94
C LEU A 237 5.33 -5.45 5.20
N THR A 238 6.13 -5.83 4.20
CA THR A 238 7.60 -5.93 4.34
C THR A 238 8.28 -4.55 4.37
N MET A 239 7.60 -3.50 3.89
CA MET A 239 8.11 -2.13 3.81
C MET A 239 7.90 -1.35 5.12
N ARG A 240 8.26 -1.94 6.27
CA ARG A 240 7.93 -1.39 7.61
C ARG A 240 8.67 -0.11 7.99
N SER A 241 9.79 0.19 7.34
CA SER A 241 10.64 1.30 7.75
C SER A 241 10.29 2.55 6.97
N TYR A 242 9.53 3.44 7.60
CA TYR A 242 9.13 4.74 7.04
C TYR A 242 10.33 5.58 6.55
N SER A 243 11.45 5.53 7.26
CA SER A 243 12.65 6.31 6.97
C SER A 243 13.58 5.69 5.91
N LYS A 244 13.31 4.48 5.40
CA LYS A 244 14.19 3.83 4.41
C LYS A 244 13.92 4.21 2.97
N ASP A 245 12.93 5.06 2.70
CA ASP A 245 12.61 5.55 1.36
C ASP A 245 12.27 4.41 0.37
N ILE A 246 11.63 3.34 0.85
CA ILE A 246 11.24 2.16 0.06
C ILE A 246 9.72 2.21 -0.15
N ASP A 247 9.28 2.40 -1.40
CA ASP A 247 7.85 2.45 -1.74
C ASP A 247 7.35 1.26 -2.56
N GLY A 248 8.25 0.48 -3.15
CA GLY A 248 7.87 -0.58 -4.07
C GLY A 248 8.64 -1.86 -3.84
N ALA A 249 7.95 -2.97 -4.11
CA ALA A 249 8.55 -4.29 -4.17
C ALA A 249 9.00 -4.61 -5.60
N ASN A 250 9.83 -5.63 -5.73
CA ASN A 250 10.31 -6.18 -6.99
C ASN A 250 9.68 -7.54 -7.25
N ILE A 251 9.52 -7.90 -8.53
CA ILE A 251 9.07 -9.23 -8.94
C ILE A 251 10.15 -9.89 -9.79
N LEU A 252 10.59 -11.09 -9.39
CA LEU A 252 11.48 -11.95 -10.16
C LEU A 252 10.68 -13.12 -10.71
N PHE A 253 10.33 -13.07 -12.00
CA PHE A 253 9.79 -14.22 -12.71
C PHE A 253 10.93 -15.13 -13.15
N ASP A 254 11.08 -16.26 -12.47
CA ASP A 254 11.97 -17.33 -12.93
C ASP A 254 11.26 -18.14 -14.01
N MET A 255 11.76 -18.00 -15.24
CA MET A 255 11.23 -18.68 -16.42
C MET A 255 11.95 -20.00 -16.71
N SER A 256 12.83 -20.47 -15.83
CA SER A 256 13.52 -21.75 -15.98
C SER A 256 12.49 -22.89 -16.01
N GLY A 257 12.48 -23.69 -17.08
CA GLY A 257 11.50 -24.76 -17.27
C GLY A 257 10.12 -24.29 -17.75
N PHE A 258 9.97 -23.01 -18.13
CA PHE A 258 8.72 -22.49 -18.68
C PHE A 258 8.26 -23.24 -19.94
N SER A 259 6.97 -23.55 -20.00
CA SER A 259 6.26 -24.00 -21.19
C SER A 259 5.01 -23.15 -21.42
N LEU A 260 4.40 -23.24 -22.61
CA LEU A 260 3.15 -22.53 -22.90
C LEU A 260 1.99 -22.93 -21.98
N LYS A 261 2.04 -24.10 -21.32
CA LYS A 261 1.02 -24.51 -20.33
C LYS A 261 1.07 -23.64 -19.07
N ASN A 262 2.20 -22.99 -18.81
CA ASN A 262 2.39 -22.12 -17.66
C ASN A 262 1.97 -20.66 -17.94
N ALA A 263 1.59 -20.36 -19.18
CA ALA A 263 1.23 -19.00 -19.60
C ALA A 263 -0.21 -18.65 -19.17
N ASP A 264 -0.38 -18.25 -17.91
CA ASP A 264 -1.65 -17.72 -17.42
C ASP A 264 -1.82 -16.24 -17.81
N LEU A 265 -2.47 -16.05 -18.95
CA LEU A 265 -2.76 -14.72 -19.49
C LEU A 265 -3.78 -13.93 -18.66
N ASN A 266 -4.65 -14.60 -17.90
CA ASN A 266 -5.66 -13.94 -17.08
C ASN A 266 -5.02 -13.38 -15.81
N ALA A 267 -4.21 -14.17 -15.11
CA ALA A 267 -3.43 -13.72 -13.96
C ALA A 267 -2.51 -12.55 -14.33
N VAL A 268 -1.80 -12.63 -15.46
CA VAL A 268 -0.92 -11.54 -15.92
C VAL A 268 -1.72 -10.29 -16.28
N ARG A 269 -2.89 -10.43 -16.93
CA ARG A 269 -3.76 -9.28 -17.24
C ARG A 269 -4.30 -8.63 -15.97
N PHE A 270 -4.71 -9.41 -14.98
CA PHE A 270 -5.15 -8.90 -13.69
C PHE A 270 -4.00 -8.17 -12.98
N LEU A 271 -2.82 -8.77 -12.89
CA LEU A 271 -1.65 -8.17 -12.26
C LEU A 271 -1.26 -6.83 -12.90
N ALA A 272 -1.27 -6.76 -14.24
CA ALA A 272 -1.01 -5.52 -14.98
C ALA A 272 -2.01 -4.42 -14.60
N LYS A 273 -3.32 -4.73 -14.65
CA LYS A 273 -4.39 -3.79 -14.26
C LYS A 273 -4.31 -3.39 -12.80
N ALA A 274 -3.97 -4.32 -11.91
CA ALA A 274 -3.84 -4.06 -10.48
C ALA A 274 -2.73 -3.03 -10.22
N PHE A 275 -1.55 -3.19 -10.83
CA PHE A 275 -0.46 -2.20 -10.69
C PHE A 275 -0.75 -0.87 -11.38
N GLU A 276 -1.49 -0.86 -12.48
CA GLU A 276 -1.87 0.38 -13.17
C GLU A 276 -2.90 1.19 -12.38
N ALA A 277 -3.94 0.54 -11.83
CA ALA A 277 -5.12 1.22 -11.29
C ALA A 277 -5.21 1.23 -9.75
N ASN A 278 -4.84 0.13 -9.10
CA ASN A 278 -5.14 -0.10 -7.68
C ASN A 278 -3.88 -0.03 -6.78
N TYR A 279 -2.72 -0.37 -7.33
CA TYR A 279 -1.42 -0.35 -6.66
C TYR A 279 -0.40 0.52 -7.41
N PRO A 280 -0.75 1.77 -7.79
CA PRO A 280 0.21 2.64 -8.45
C PRO A 280 1.45 2.82 -7.58
N GLU A 281 2.61 2.99 -8.23
CA GLU A 281 3.87 3.30 -7.56
C GLU A 281 4.29 2.28 -6.48
N SER A 282 3.72 1.07 -6.48
CA SER A 282 4.02 -0.01 -5.50
C SER A 282 4.93 -1.09 -6.09
N LEU A 283 5.30 -0.96 -7.36
CA LEU A 283 6.20 -1.83 -8.10
C LEU A 283 7.47 -1.05 -8.46
N SER A 284 8.64 -1.56 -8.07
CA SER A 284 9.95 -1.00 -8.38
C SER A 284 10.48 -1.55 -9.71
N CYS A 285 10.77 -2.85 -9.78
CA CYS A 285 11.23 -3.54 -10.98
C CYS A 285 10.54 -4.90 -11.17
N ILE A 286 10.44 -5.35 -12.41
CA ILE A 286 10.13 -6.73 -12.78
C ILE A 286 11.32 -7.30 -13.54
N TRP A 287 11.89 -8.41 -13.08
CA TRP A 287 12.89 -9.16 -13.82
C TRP A 287 12.26 -10.43 -14.40
N VAL A 288 12.25 -10.52 -15.73
CA VAL A 288 11.88 -11.75 -16.43
C VAL A 288 13.17 -12.51 -16.71
N HIS A 289 13.48 -13.49 -15.86
CA HIS A 289 14.77 -14.16 -15.81
C HIS A 289 14.75 -15.49 -16.56
N LYS A 290 15.78 -15.74 -17.39
CA LYS A 290 15.95 -16.98 -18.17
C LYS A 290 14.76 -17.32 -19.08
N ALA A 291 14.07 -16.30 -19.61
CA ALA A 291 12.96 -16.50 -20.54
C ALA A 291 13.38 -17.30 -21.79
N PRO A 292 12.75 -18.45 -22.09
CA PRO A 292 13.03 -19.20 -23.32
C PRO A 292 12.46 -18.46 -24.54
N TRP A 293 13.00 -18.76 -25.73
CA TRP A 293 12.60 -18.10 -26.97
C TRP A 293 11.09 -18.18 -27.26
N ILE A 294 10.42 -19.26 -26.81
CA ILE A 294 8.97 -19.45 -26.97
C ILE A 294 8.14 -18.41 -26.20
N PHE A 295 8.68 -17.85 -25.11
CA PHE A 295 8.03 -16.79 -24.33
C PHE A 295 7.80 -15.52 -25.16
N ASN A 296 8.57 -15.29 -26.24
CA ASN A 296 8.39 -14.13 -27.11
C ASN A 296 6.97 -14.03 -27.69
N ALA A 297 6.29 -15.14 -27.94
CA ALA A 297 4.90 -15.13 -28.41
C ALA A 297 3.95 -14.59 -27.33
N VAL A 298 4.12 -15.05 -26.08
CA VAL A 298 3.36 -14.61 -24.92
C VAL A 298 3.64 -13.14 -24.61
N TRP A 299 4.91 -12.73 -24.65
CA TRP A 299 5.31 -11.34 -24.42
C TRP A 299 4.69 -10.36 -25.41
N LYS A 300 4.57 -10.72 -26.70
CA LYS A 300 3.91 -9.87 -27.70
C LYS A 300 2.46 -9.56 -27.34
N ILE A 301 1.76 -10.50 -26.70
CA ILE A 301 0.40 -10.32 -26.22
C ILE A 301 0.40 -9.42 -24.97
N ILE A 302 1.20 -9.78 -23.97
CA ILE A 302 1.27 -9.05 -22.68
C ILE A 302 1.62 -7.59 -22.89
N LYS A 303 2.58 -7.29 -23.78
CA LYS A 303 3.03 -5.93 -24.07
C LYS A 303 1.89 -4.99 -24.48
N GLY A 304 0.82 -5.52 -25.11
CA GLY A 304 -0.35 -4.73 -25.49
C GLY A 304 -1.24 -4.32 -24.32
N TRP A 305 -1.06 -4.89 -23.13
CA TRP A 305 -1.85 -4.59 -21.93
C TRP A 305 -1.13 -3.69 -20.93
N LEU A 306 0.18 -3.51 -21.09
CA LEU A 306 0.99 -2.76 -20.15
C LEU A 306 0.92 -1.27 -20.48
N ASP A 307 0.61 -0.46 -19.47
CA ASP A 307 0.81 0.97 -19.59
C ASP A 307 2.33 1.29 -19.68
N PRO A 308 2.72 2.43 -20.26
CA PRO A 308 4.13 2.77 -20.45
C PRO A 308 4.97 2.77 -19.17
N VAL A 309 4.39 3.09 -18.00
CA VAL A 309 5.09 3.12 -16.72
C VAL A 309 5.42 1.69 -16.28
N VAL A 310 4.45 0.77 -16.25
CA VAL A 310 4.73 -0.63 -15.88
C VAL A 310 5.66 -1.28 -16.90
N ALA A 311 5.46 -1.04 -18.19
CA ALA A 311 6.34 -1.58 -19.23
C ALA A 311 7.81 -1.15 -19.06
N SER A 312 8.05 0.09 -18.62
CA SER A 312 9.41 0.61 -18.39
C SER A 312 10.15 -0.06 -17.23
N LYS A 313 9.43 -0.71 -16.31
CA LYS A 313 9.98 -1.42 -15.13
C LYS A 313 10.37 -2.87 -15.42
N ILE A 314 10.09 -3.37 -16.63
CA ILE A 314 10.35 -4.77 -17.01
C ILE A 314 11.74 -4.90 -17.65
N HIS A 315 12.56 -5.75 -17.05
CA HIS A 315 13.91 -6.04 -17.49
C HIS A 315 14.06 -7.53 -17.78
N PHE A 316 14.53 -7.86 -18.99
CA PHE A 316 14.85 -9.24 -19.36
C PHE A 316 16.29 -9.56 -18.97
N THR A 317 16.48 -10.64 -18.21
CA THR A 317 17.80 -11.07 -17.75
C THR A 317 18.06 -12.52 -18.18
N LYS A 318 19.25 -12.82 -18.71
CA LYS A 318 19.56 -14.14 -19.28
C LYS A 318 20.35 -15.04 -18.34
N ASN A 319 21.20 -14.45 -17.50
CA ASN A 319 22.08 -15.15 -16.58
C ASN A 319 22.19 -14.36 -15.26
N THR A 320 22.86 -14.95 -14.27
CA THR A 320 23.01 -14.35 -12.94
C THR A 320 23.72 -12.99 -13.00
N ALA A 321 24.72 -12.81 -13.86
CA ALA A 321 25.41 -11.54 -14.02
C ALA A 321 24.49 -10.39 -14.49
N ASP A 322 23.42 -10.70 -15.24
CA ASP A 322 22.39 -9.71 -15.57
C ASP A 322 21.54 -9.32 -14.34
N LEU A 323 21.20 -10.28 -13.47
CA LEU A 323 20.49 -10.00 -12.22
C LEU A 323 21.37 -9.22 -11.23
N GLU A 324 22.67 -9.50 -11.19
CA GLU A 324 23.63 -8.86 -10.28
C GLU A 324 23.74 -7.34 -10.49
N LYS A 325 23.31 -6.83 -11.65
CA LYS A 325 23.17 -5.39 -11.91
C LYS A 325 22.17 -4.72 -10.97
N PHE A 326 21.17 -5.47 -10.48
CA PHE A 326 20.06 -4.98 -9.67
C PHE A 326 20.06 -5.53 -8.24
N VAL A 327 20.53 -6.76 -8.05
CA VAL A 327 20.44 -7.51 -6.79
C VAL A 327 21.83 -8.00 -6.39
N GLU A 328 22.17 -7.97 -5.11
CA GLU A 328 23.43 -8.58 -4.65
C GLU A 328 23.35 -10.12 -4.74
N ALA A 329 24.43 -10.81 -5.10
CA ALA A 329 24.46 -12.27 -5.28
C ALA A 329 23.92 -13.05 -4.05
N LYS A 330 24.16 -12.56 -2.83
CA LYS A 330 23.65 -13.12 -1.56
C LYS A 330 22.12 -13.11 -1.44
N ASN A 331 21.44 -12.28 -2.21
CA ASN A 331 19.99 -12.12 -2.24
C ASN A 331 19.35 -12.81 -3.47
N ILE A 332 20.15 -13.48 -4.31
CA ILE A 332 19.67 -14.24 -5.47
C ILE A 332 19.58 -15.72 -5.07
N PRO A 333 18.45 -16.41 -5.32
CA PRO A 333 18.33 -17.85 -5.09
C PRO A 333 19.43 -18.67 -5.77
N LYS A 334 19.92 -19.71 -5.08
CA LYS A 334 21.02 -20.56 -5.54
C LYS A 334 20.71 -21.28 -6.85
N ASP A 335 19.48 -21.74 -7.03
CA ASP A 335 19.01 -22.36 -8.27
C ASP A 335 18.97 -21.38 -9.46
N LEU A 336 18.94 -20.07 -9.18
CA LEU A 336 19.12 -18.99 -10.16
C LEU A 336 20.59 -18.54 -10.31
N GLY A 337 21.51 -19.24 -9.66
CA GLY A 337 22.96 -19.02 -9.72
C GLY A 337 23.51 -18.04 -8.67
N GLY A 338 22.68 -17.60 -7.73
CA GLY A 338 23.12 -16.77 -6.61
C GLY A 338 23.69 -17.56 -5.42
N LEU A 339 23.75 -16.89 -4.27
CA LEU A 339 24.33 -17.42 -3.02
C LEU A 339 23.29 -17.55 -1.90
N ASP A 340 21.99 -17.39 -2.19
CA ASP A 340 20.93 -17.63 -1.22
C ASP A 340 20.47 -19.09 -1.26
N PHE A 341 20.70 -19.81 -0.17
CA PHE A 341 20.39 -21.25 -0.05
C PHE A 341 18.98 -21.50 0.51
N TYR A 342 18.17 -20.44 0.68
CA TYR A 342 16.82 -20.56 1.17
C TYR A 342 15.95 -21.44 0.24
N VAL A 343 15.21 -22.36 0.86
CA VAL A 343 14.21 -23.18 0.18
C VAL A 343 12.85 -22.74 0.70
N PRO A 344 11.94 -22.26 -0.18
CA PRO A 344 10.63 -21.82 0.25
C PRO A 344 9.83 -22.97 0.86
N GLN A 345 9.21 -22.70 2.00
CA GLN A 345 8.33 -23.64 2.69
C GLN A 345 7.07 -22.93 3.11
N TYR A 346 5.92 -23.44 2.68
CA TYR A 346 4.63 -22.97 3.17
C TYR A 346 4.32 -23.63 4.51
N VAL A 347 4.31 -22.82 5.57
CA VAL A 347 3.89 -23.26 6.90
C VAL A 347 2.37 -23.17 6.97
N GLN A 348 1.70 -24.33 7.04
CA GLN A 348 0.24 -24.43 7.12
C GLN A 348 -0.33 -23.66 8.33
N PRO A 349 -1.47 -22.98 8.17
CA PRO A 349 -2.13 -22.30 9.28
C PRO A 349 -2.70 -23.30 10.28
N THR A 350 -2.49 -23.03 11.56
CA THR A 350 -3.11 -23.71 12.70
C THR A 350 -3.72 -22.66 13.62
N ALA A 351 -4.70 -23.04 14.45
CA ALA A 351 -5.29 -22.10 15.40
C ALA A 351 -4.24 -21.39 16.30
N GLU A 352 -3.15 -22.08 16.62
CA GLU A 352 -2.04 -21.52 17.41
C GLU A 352 -1.18 -20.54 16.60
N ASN A 353 -0.74 -20.93 15.39
CA ASN A 353 0.21 -20.13 14.63
C ASN A 353 -0.43 -18.99 13.82
N THR A 354 -1.78 -18.91 13.79
CA THR A 354 -2.55 -17.81 13.20
C THR A 354 -3.17 -16.88 14.25
N ALA A 355 -2.99 -17.19 15.54
CA ALA A 355 -3.60 -16.43 16.63
C ALA A 355 -3.09 -14.97 16.66
N VAL A 356 -4.00 -14.06 16.99
CA VAL A 356 -3.64 -12.71 17.43
C VAL A 356 -3.31 -12.74 18.92
N LEU A 357 -2.49 -11.79 19.37
CA LEU A 357 -2.29 -11.61 20.81
C LEU A 357 -3.60 -11.22 21.48
N PRO A 358 -3.89 -11.75 22.69
CA PRO A 358 -5.04 -11.32 23.47
C PRO A 358 -4.99 -9.83 23.75
N ALA A 359 -6.15 -9.18 23.77
CA ALA A 359 -6.24 -7.78 24.17
C ALA A 359 -5.76 -7.62 25.62
N ASP A 360 -4.85 -6.68 25.82
CA ASP A 360 -4.26 -6.28 27.09
C ASP A 360 -4.21 -4.74 27.24
N GLU A 361 -3.67 -4.25 28.35
CA GLU A 361 -3.50 -2.81 28.58
C GLU A 361 -2.65 -2.11 27.51
N ASN A 362 -1.66 -2.80 26.95
CA ASN A 362 -0.80 -2.27 25.90
C ASN A 362 -1.57 -2.08 24.60
N SER A 363 -2.35 -3.08 24.18
CA SER A 363 -3.23 -3.00 23.01
C SER A 363 -4.25 -1.88 23.14
N ALA A 364 -4.85 -1.70 24.34
CA ALA A 364 -5.79 -0.62 24.61
C ALA A 364 -5.12 0.76 24.50
N LYS A 365 -3.90 0.91 25.04
CA LYS A 365 -3.09 2.12 24.92
C LYS A 365 -2.76 2.44 23.46
N LEU A 366 -2.28 1.45 22.71
CA LEU A 366 -1.92 1.60 21.31
C LEU A 366 -3.12 1.97 20.42
N LEU A 367 -4.30 1.40 20.69
CA LEU A 367 -5.55 1.74 19.99
C LEU A 367 -5.99 3.18 20.31
N ALA A 368 -5.91 3.60 21.58
CA ALA A 368 -6.21 4.96 21.99
C ALA A 368 -5.24 5.98 21.38
N GLU A 369 -3.94 5.65 21.37
CA GLU A 369 -2.90 6.45 20.72
C GLU A 369 -3.16 6.57 19.22
N ARG A 370 -3.49 5.46 18.54
CA ARG A 370 -3.81 5.47 17.10
C ARG A 370 -4.96 6.42 16.79
N LYS A 371 -6.04 6.38 17.58
CA LYS A 371 -7.19 7.27 17.42
C LYS A 371 -6.77 8.74 17.53
N HIS A 372 -5.92 9.06 18.50
CA HIS A 372 -5.38 10.42 18.67
C HIS A 372 -4.51 10.81 17.48
N LEU A 373 -3.56 9.96 17.07
CA LEU A 373 -2.67 10.20 15.93
C LEU A 373 -3.45 10.47 14.64
N VAL A 374 -4.51 9.70 14.37
CA VAL A 374 -5.38 9.91 13.21
C VAL A 374 -6.04 11.29 13.24
N GLY A 375 -6.66 11.65 14.36
CA GLY A 375 -7.28 12.97 14.52
C GLY A 375 -6.28 14.12 14.36
N ALA A 376 -5.13 14.01 15.03
CA ALA A 376 -4.06 15.00 14.95
C ALA A 376 -3.50 15.13 13.54
N PHE A 377 -3.35 14.02 12.81
CA PHE A 377 -2.90 14.05 11.41
C PHE A 377 -3.91 14.77 10.51
N ILE A 378 -5.21 14.52 10.68
CA ILE A 378 -6.27 15.20 9.92
C ILE A 378 -6.23 16.71 10.20
N ASP A 379 -6.21 17.13 11.47
CA ASP A 379 -6.18 18.55 11.83
C ASP A 379 -4.89 19.23 11.36
N ALA A 380 -3.74 18.58 11.48
CA ALA A 380 -2.47 19.08 10.93
C ALA A 380 -2.52 19.21 9.40
N THR A 381 -3.22 18.31 8.71
CA THR A 381 -3.45 18.39 7.26
C THR A 381 -4.33 19.57 6.88
N ILE A 382 -5.43 19.79 7.60
CA ILE A 382 -6.32 20.94 7.41
C ILE A 382 -5.57 22.25 7.67
N ALA A 383 -4.78 22.32 8.74
CA ALA A 383 -3.95 23.49 9.04
C ALA A 383 -2.91 23.73 7.94
N TRP A 384 -2.24 22.68 7.47
CA TRP A 384 -1.25 22.77 6.39
C TRP A 384 -1.86 23.24 5.06
N ILE A 385 -3.08 22.79 4.75
CA ILE A 385 -3.87 23.30 3.61
C ILE A 385 -4.15 24.79 3.76
N ASN A 386 -4.50 25.24 4.98
CA ASN A 386 -4.91 26.62 5.26
C ASN A 386 -3.74 27.60 5.47
N ALA A 387 -2.50 27.12 5.56
CA ALA A 387 -1.31 27.91 5.84
C ALA A 387 -1.22 29.15 4.92
N LYS A 388 -0.88 30.30 5.51
CA LYS A 388 -0.82 31.59 4.80
C LYS A 388 0.60 32.02 4.44
N THR A 389 1.59 31.40 5.07
CA THR A 389 3.01 31.71 4.87
C THR A 389 3.81 30.44 4.61
N LYS A 390 4.95 30.60 3.96
CA LYS A 390 5.86 29.49 3.65
C LYS A 390 6.44 28.88 4.92
N GLU A 391 6.73 29.71 5.91
CA GLU A 391 7.24 29.34 7.23
C GLU A 391 6.22 28.48 7.99
N GLU A 392 4.95 28.90 8.01
CA GLU A 392 3.86 28.16 8.61
C GLU A 392 3.64 26.82 7.91
N SER A 393 3.56 26.84 6.58
CA SER A 393 3.40 25.61 5.77
C SER A 393 4.53 24.62 6.08
N THR A 394 5.77 25.09 6.14
CA THR A 394 6.94 24.26 6.46
C THR A 394 6.85 23.62 7.84
N LYS A 395 6.45 24.40 8.86
CA LYS A 395 6.28 23.89 10.23
C LYS A 395 5.23 22.79 10.28
N LEU A 396 4.09 23.01 9.61
CA LEU A 396 2.98 22.07 9.59
C LEU A 396 3.31 20.80 8.79
N LEU A 397 4.01 20.94 7.65
CA LEU A 397 4.47 19.79 6.86
C LEU A 397 5.42 18.89 7.68
N LYS A 398 6.36 19.48 8.44
CA LYS A 398 7.24 18.71 9.34
C LYS A 398 6.45 17.96 10.41
N ALA A 399 5.44 18.59 11.02
CA ALA A 399 4.57 17.94 11.98
C ALA A 399 3.78 16.77 11.34
N LYS A 400 3.22 16.97 10.14
CA LYS A 400 2.52 15.90 9.40
C LYS A 400 3.42 14.71 9.09
N ILE A 401 4.65 14.96 8.62
CA ILE A 401 5.62 13.90 8.32
C ILE A 401 5.92 13.08 9.58
N GLN A 402 6.13 13.75 10.72
CA GLN A 402 6.33 13.07 12.00
C GLN A 402 5.10 12.25 12.42
N LEU A 403 3.88 12.82 12.37
CA LEU A 403 2.64 12.11 12.69
C LEU A 403 2.40 10.90 11.77
N GLY A 404 2.72 11.02 10.48
CA GLY A 404 2.63 9.92 9.53
C GLY A 404 3.58 8.77 9.87
N GLY A 405 4.80 9.09 10.30
CA GLY A 405 5.76 8.11 10.81
C GLY A 405 5.32 7.45 12.11
N GLU A 406 4.75 8.23 13.05
CA GLU A 406 4.18 7.71 14.30
C GLU A 406 2.99 6.77 14.03
N LEU A 407 2.10 7.10 13.08
CA LEU A 407 1.00 6.22 12.66
C LEU A 407 1.48 4.89 12.09
N ALA A 408 2.52 4.93 11.25
CA ALA A 408 3.12 3.73 10.67
C ALA A 408 3.76 2.84 11.75
N ASN A 409 4.53 3.44 12.67
CA ASN A 409 5.15 2.73 13.79
C ASN A 409 4.11 2.17 14.78
N ASN A 410 3.08 2.94 15.09
CA ASN A 410 1.97 2.50 15.93
C ASN A 410 1.26 1.27 15.33
N TYR A 411 1.04 1.24 14.00
CA TYR A 411 0.50 0.03 13.35
C TYR A 411 1.43 -1.17 13.51
N VAL A 412 2.74 -0.99 13.34
CA VAL A 412 3.71 -2.08 13.51
C VAL A 412 3.61 -2.68 14.92
N LEU A 413 3.40 -1.87 15.97
CA LEU A 413 3.21 -2.36 17.33
C LEU A 413 1.83 -2.98 17.57
N LEU A 414 0.79 -2.47 16.91
CA LEU A 414 -0.58 -3.03 16.99
C LEU A 414 -0.73 -4.35 16.22
N ASP A 415 0.01 -4.52 15.13
CA ASP A 415 -0.14 -5.61 14.16
C ASP A 415 -0.37 -6.98 14.83
N PRO A 416 0.44 -7.41 15.83
CA PRO A 416 0.26 -8.70 16.51
C PRO A 416 -1.08 -8.89 17.23
N TYR A 417 -1.75 -7.80 17.62
CA TYR A 417 -3.04 -7.82 18.32
C TYR A 417 -4.25 -7.83 17.38
N ILE A 418 -4.10 -7.32 16.15
CA ILE A 418 -5.25 -7.05 15.25
C ILE A 418 -5.24 -7.86 13.96
N ARG A 419 -4.08 -8.40 13.54
CA ARG A 419 -3.94 -9.16 12.29
C ARG A 419 -3.58 -10.60 12.55
N SER A 420 -4.29 -11.54 11.94
CA SER A 420 -3.92 -12.94 11.94
C SER A 420 -2.56 -13.16 11.26
N ARG A 421 -1.72 -14.01 11.83
CA ARG A 421 -0.38 -14.27 11.30
C ARG A 421 -0.48 -15.05 9.98
N GLY A 422 -0.05 -14.42 8.89
CA GLY A 422 -0.06 -14.98 7.55
C GLY A 422 1.19 -15.83 7.25
N PRO A 423 1.32 -16.38 6.03
CA PRO A 423 2.42 -17.29 5.68
C PRO A 423 3.79 -16.66 5.90
N TYR A 424 3.93 -15.39 5.57
CA TYR A 424 5.19 -14.66 5.69
C TYR A 424 5.52 -14.22 7.12
N ASP A 425 4.54 -14.23 8.04
CA ASP A 425 4.83 -14.13 9.48
C ASP A 425 5.40 -15.46 10.00
N ARG A 426 4.82 -16.59 9.53
CA ARG A 426 5.14 -17.94 10.01
C ARG A 426 6.49 -18.44 9.49
N ASP A 427 6.91 -18.04 8.29
CA ASP A 427 8.22 -18.39 7.73
C ASP A 427 9.36 -17.42 8.16
N GLY A 428 9.01 -16.33 8.86
CA GLY A 428 9.96 -15.33 9.36
C GLY A 428 10.40 -14.27 8.34
N THR A 429 9.79 -14.23 7.14
CA THR A 429 10.03 -13.18 6.15
C THR A 429 9.63 -11.81 6.70
N LEU A 430 8.44 -11.71 7.29
CA LEU A 430 8.04 -10.54 8.06
C LEU A 430 8.76 -10.61 9.41
N PRO A 431 9.60 -9.61 9.74
CA PRO A 431 10.37 -9.66 10.97
C PRO A 431 9.44 -9.71 12.18
N LYS A 432 9.79 -10.54 13.17
CA LYS A 432 9.12 -10.53 14.46
C LYS A 432 9.32 -9.15 15.09
N ILE A 433 8.22 -8.53 15.52
CA ILE A 433 8.27 -7.29 16.27
C ILE A 433 8.52 -7.67 17.72
N SER A 434 9.62 -7.19 18.29
CA SER A 434 9.80 -7.22 19.74
C SER A 434 8.82 -6.22 20.33
N ILE A 435 7.82 -6.72 21.05
CA ILE A 435 6.83 -5.91 21.79
C ILE A 435 7.37 -5.65 23.19
#